data_AF-A0A3E1Y3J7-F1
#
_entry.id   AF-A0A3E1Y3J7-F1
#
_cell.length_a   1.000
_cell.length_b   1.000
_cell.length_c   1.000
_cell.angle_alpha   90.00
_cell.angle_beta   90.00
_cell.angle_gamma   90.00
#
_symmetry.space_group_name_H-M   'P 1'
#
loop_
_entity.id
_entity.type
_entity.pdbx_description
1 polymer ?
#
loop_
_entity_poly.entity_id
_entity_poly.type
_entity_poly.pdbx_seq_one_letter_code
_entity_poly.pdbx_strand_id
1 'polypeptide(L)'
;MKETYSIFWKGNVVGEATNLMFDMWYGHSKFSINDSSEAKEFVQLVSALEVKAAFKSPWTGIICTLIQNENKTNKIDILALGMDESNLFMRMAFSTR
;
A
#
# COMPACT_ATOMS: atom_id res chain seq x y z
N MET A 1 -0.83 7.96 19.48
CA MET A 1 -0.21 8.44 18.23
C MET A 1 -0.97 7.83 17.07
N LYS A 2 -1.04 8.49 15.91
CA LYS A 2 -1.63 7.87 14.71
C LYS A 2 -0.62 6.84 14.19
N GLU A 3 -1.04 5.59 14.06
CA GLU A 3 -0.16 4.54 13.58
C GLU A 3 0.37 4.89 12.18
N THR A 4 1.68 4.76 12.01
CA THR A 4 2.40 5.01 10.76
C THR A 4 3.04 3.69 10.32
N TYR A 5 2.91 3.40 9.04
CA TYR A 5 3.41 2.18 8.43
C TYR A 5 4.35 2.52 7.29
N SER A 6 5.54 1.92 7.26
CA SER A 6 6.41 1.97 6.09
C SER A 6 5.87 1.02 5.02
N ILE A 7 5.77 1.48 3.78
CA ILE A 7 5.39 0.66 2.63
C ILE A 7 6.65 0.14 1.95
N PHE A 8 6.76 -1.18 1.88
CA PHE A 8 7.84 -1.88 1.18
C PHE A 8 7.34 -2.43 -0.15
N TRP A 9 8.10 -2.15 -1.21
CA TRP A 9 7.88 -2.68 -2.55
C TRP A 9 9.21 -3.12 -3.16
N LYS A 10 9.26 -4.34 -3.71
CA LYS A 10 10.49 -4.99 -4.20
C LYS A 10 11.65 -4.98 -3.16
N GLY A 11 11.32 -4.98 -1.86
CA GLY A 11 12.29 -4.91 -0.77
C GLY A 11 12.75 -3.49 -0.37
N ASN A 12 12.31 -2.45 -1.08
CA ASN A 12 12.67 -1.05 -0.81
C ASN A 12 11.51 -0.28 -0.16
N VAL A 13 11.84 0.70 0.69
CA VAL A 13 10.84 1.60 1.28
C VAL A 13 10.43 2.65 0.24
N VAL A 14 9.18 2.61 -0.20
CA VAL A 14 8.64 3.53 -1.22
C VAL A 14 7.86 4.70 -0.63
N GLY A 15 7.51 4.63 0.66
CA GLY A 15 6.84 5.71 1.35
C GLY A 15 6.21 5.26 2.66
N GLU A 16 5.36 6.13 3.20
CA GLU A 16 4.66 5.91 4.46
C GLU A 16 3.15 5.96 4.27
N ALA A 17 2.45 5.08 4.98
CA ALA A 17 1.00 5.07 5.12
C ALA A 17 0.61 5.55 6.52
N THR A 18 -0.32 6.49 6.58
CA THR A 18 -0.93 6.99 7.82
C THR A 18 -2.46 6.90 7.73
N ASN A 19 -3.14 6.92 8.88
CA ASN A 19 -4.59 6.76 8.96
C ASN A 19 -5.07 5.50 8.21
N LEU A 20 -4.37 4.39 8.41
CA LEU A 20 -4.73 3.11 7.80
C LEU A 20 -6.10 2.68 8.31
N MET A 21 -7.07 2.57 7.41
CA MET A 21 -8.43 2.13 7.71
C MET A 21 -8.74 0.91 6.85
N PHE A 22 -9.05 -0.22 7.49
CA PHE A 22 -9.55 -1.42 6.84
C PHE A 22 -11.03 -1.61 7.13
N ASP A 23 -11.78 -1.94 6.08
CA ASP A 23 -13.12 -2.51 6.13
C ASP A 23 -13.07 -3.91 5.51
N MET A 24 -13.19 -4.93 6.36
CA MET A 24 -12.94 -6.33 6.02
C MET A 24 -11.56 -6.52 5.36
N TRP A 25 -11.52 -6.85 4.06
CA TRP A 25 -10.29 -7.11 3.31
C TRP A 25 -9.73 -5.88 2.62
N TYR A 26 -10.50 -4.81 2.51
CA TYR A 26 -10.14 -3.62 1.73
C TYR A 26 -9.84 -2.48 2.67
N GLY A 27 -8.96 -1.58 2.25
CA GLY A 27 -8.61 -0.44 3.06
C GLY A 27 -8.07 0.71 2.23
N HIS A 28 -7.87 1.81 2.93
CA HIS A 28 -7.18 2.96 2.38
C HIS A 28 -6.31 3.62 3.45
N SER A 29 -5.31 4.35 2.99
CA SER A 29 -4.45 5.15 3.85
C SER A 29 -4.05 6.43 3.15
N LYS A 30 -3.63 7.42 3.92
CA LYS A 30 -2.89 8.56 3.38
C LYS A 30 -1.46 8.14 3.11
N PHE A 31 -1.03 8.30 1.87
CA PHE A 31 0.30 7.93 1.40
C PHE A 31 1.20 9.16 1.27
N SER A 32 2.41 9.06 1.79
CA SER A 32 3.50 10.01 1.59
C SER A 32 4.65 9.30 0.88
N ILE A 33 5.01 9.79 -0.30
CA ILE A 33 6.09 9.22 -1.11
C ILE A 33 7.47 9.51 -0.50
N ASN A 34 8.39 8.56 -0.59
CA ASN A 34 9.81 8.80 -0.31
C ASN A 34 10.54 9.40 -1.53
N ASP A 35 11.65 10.11 -1.32
CA ASP A 35 12.47 10.61 -2.43
C ASP A 35 13.45 9.53 -2.93
N SER A 36 12.93 8.54 -3.64
CA SER A 36 13.72 7.53 -4.35
C SER A 36 13.17 7.26 -5.76
N SER A 37 14.02 6.73 -6.63
CA SER A 37 13.62 6.29 -7.99
C SER A 37 12.52 5.23 -7.93
N GLU A 38 12.65 4.29 -7.00
CA GLU A 38 11.75 3.18 -6.77
C GLU A 38 10.40 3.67 -6.26
N ALA A 39 10.38 4.69 -5.40
CA ALA A 39 9.15 5.31 -4.94
C ALA A 39 8.40 6.02 -6.08
N LYS A 40 9.14 6.70 -6.97
CA LYS A 40 8.57 7.35 -8.16
C LYS A 40 8.00 6.32 -9.13
N GLU A 41 8.73 5.23 -9.39
CA GLU A 41 8.24 4.10 -10.22
C GLU A 41 6.99 3.47 -9.59
N PHE A 42 7.00 3.22 -8.29
CA PHE A 42 5.87 2.69 -7.55
C PHE A 42 4.62 3.55 -7.72
N VAL A 43 4.73 4.86 -7.50
CA VAL A 43 3.61 5.80 -7.66
C VAL A 43 3.09 5.82 -9.08
N GLN A 44 3.97 5.80 -10.09
CA GLN A 44 3.54 5.74 -11.49
C GLN A 44 2.73 4.48 -11.77
N LEU A 45 3.19 3.32 -11.31
CA LEU A 45 2.51 2.04 -11.54
C LEU A 45 1.17 1.98 -10.80
N VAL A 46 1.13 2.38 -9.52
CA VAL A 46 -0.10 2.37 -8.73
C VAL A 46 -1.11 3.39 -9.26
N SER A 47 -0.67 4.57 -9.69
CA SER A 47 -1.56 5.60 -10.25
C SER A 47 -2.13 5.20 -11.62
N ALA A 48 -1.44 4.30 -12.35
CA ALA A 48 -1.95 3.73 -13.59
C ALA A 48 -3.02 2.65 -13.36
N LEU A 49 -3.19 2.15 -12.13
CA LEU A 49 -4.26 1.20 -11.81
C LEU A 49 -5.58 1.95 -11.71
N GLU A 50 -6.54 1.58 -12.56
CA GLU A 50 -7.91 2.03 -12.40
C GLU A 50 -8.52 1.40 -11.15
N VAL A 51 -8.68 2.20 -10.09
CA VAL A 51 -9.21 1.76 -8.78
C VAL A 51 -10.47 0.92 -8.94
N LYS A 52 -11.47 1.39 -9.72
CA LYS A 52 -12.73 0.66 -9.94
C LYS A 52 -12.55 -0.69 -10.63
N ALA A 53 -11.58 -0.81 -11.54
CA ALA A 53 -11.27 -2.07 -12.20
C ALA A 53 -10.49 -3.01 -11.24
N ALA A 54 -9.56 -2.46 -10.46
CA ALA A 54 -8.80 -3.22 -9.47
C ALA A 54 -9.70 -3.78 -8.35
N PHE A 55 -10.76 -3.08 -7.94
CA PHE A 55 -11.76 -3.65 -7.01
C PHE A 55 -12.55 -4.81 -7.63
N LYS A 56 -12.76 -4.84 -8.96
CA LYS A 56 -13.42 -5.98 -9.65
C LYS A 56 -12.48 -7.17 -9.83
N SER A 57 -11.19 -6.92 -10.05
CA SER A 57 -10.15 -7.93 -10.19
C SER A 57 -8.92 -7.59 -9.33
N PRO A 58 -9.00 -7.84 -8.00
CA PRO A 58 -7.99 -7.38 -7.05
C PRO A 58 -6.61 -8.01 -7.24
N TRP A 59 -6.53 -9.13 -7.97
CA TRP A 59 -5.27 -9.81 -8.31
C TRP A 59 -4.37 -9.03 -9.26
N THR A 60 -4.88 -7.94 -9.86
CA THR A 60 -4.11 -7.02 -10.71
C THR A 60 -3.33 -5.96 -9.92
N GLY A 61 -3.55 -5.90 -8.60
CA GLY A 61 -2.85 -4.97 -7.73
C GLY A 61 -1.37 -5.28 -7.54
N ILE A 62 -0.63 -4.30 -7.04
CA ILE A 62 0.81 -4.40 -6.81
C ILE A 62 1.07 -4.91 -5.40
N ILE A 63 1.80 -6.03 -5.30
CA ILE A 63 2.14 -6.64 -4.00
C ILE A 63 3.10 -5.72 -3.22
N CYS A 64 2.72 -5.39 -1.99
CA CYS A 64 3.51 -4.60 -1.06
C CYS A 64 3.42 -5.19 0.35
N THR A 65 4.32 -4.80 1.23
CA THR A 65 4.24 -5.11 2.66
C THR A 65 4.21 -3.81 3.46
N LEU A 66 3.21 -3.67 4.32
CA LEU A 66 3.17 -2.63 5.33
C LEU A 66 3.90 -3.12 6.58
N ILE A 67 4.80 -2.30 7.14
CA ILE A 67 5.48 -2.61 8.40
C ILE A 67 5.22 -1.45 9.36
N GLN A 68 4.66 -1.75 10.54
CA GLN A 68 4.38 -0.74 11.55
C GLN A 68 5.69 -0.13 12.08
N ASN A 69 5.81 1.20 12.07
CA ASN A 69 7.06 1.88 12.43
C ASN A 69 7.44 1.69 13.91
N GLU A 70 6.44 1.72 14.81
CA GLU A 70 6.65 1.60 16.26
C GLU A 70 6.97 0.16 16.69
N ASN A 71 6.30 -0.83 16.08
CA ASN A 71 6.39 -2.22 16.46
C ASN A 71 6.73 -3.07 15.23
N LYS A 72 7.96 -2.95 14.70
CA LYS A 72 8.49 -3.56 13.46
C LYS A 72 8.24 -5.08 13.25
N THR A 73 7.58 -5.73 14.19
CA THR A 73 7.05 -7.09 14.14
C THR A 73 5.73 -7.20 13.37
N ASN A 74 4.89 -6.15 13.37
CA ASN A 74 3.61 -6.17 12.68
C ASN A 74 3.79 -5.91 11.18
N LYS A 75 3.59 -6.96 10.39
CA LYS A 75 3.71 -6.95 8.93
C LYS A 75 2.37 -7.34 8.31
N ILE A 76 1.92 -6.55 7.36
CA ILE A 76 0.68 -6.79 6.64
C ILE A 76 1.01 -6.81 5.14
N ASP A 77 0.90 -7.97 4.52
CA ASP A 77 0.99 -8.05 3.07
C ASP A 77 -0.30 -7.52 2.45
N ILE A 78 -0.15 -6.69 1.43
CA ILE A 78 -1.26 -6.03 0.74
C ILE A 78 -1.07 -6.09 -0.78
N LEU A 79 -2.17 -5.89 -1.48
CA LEU A 79 -2.21 -5.48 -2.88
C LEU A 79 -2.58 -4.02 -2.92
N ALA A 80 -1.69 -3.16 -3.41
CA ALA A 80 -2.02 -1.79 -3.78
C ALA A 80 -2.89 -1.82 -5.03
N LEU A 81 -4.12 -1.31 -4.91
CA LEU A 81 -5.16 -1.37 -5.94
C LEU A 81 -5.26 -0.10 -6.77
N GLY A 82 -4.67 0.99 -6.29
CA GLY A 82 -4.60 2.25 -7.00
C GLY A 82 -4.47 3.44 -6.05
N MET A 83 -4.35 4.62 -6.63
CA MET A 83 -4.24 5.88 -5.90
C MET A 83 -5.28 6.88 -6.38
N ASP A 84 -5.77 7.70 -5.45
CA ASP A 84 -6.54 8.91 -5.74
C ASP A 84 -5.99 10.05 -4.89
N GLU A 85 -5.46 11.08 -5.54
CA GLU A 85 -4.70 12.17 -4.92
C GLU A 85 -3.57 11.66 -3.99
N SER A 86 -3.82 11.64 -2.68
CA SER A 86 -2.89 11.14 -1.65
C SER A 86 -3.41 9.91 -0.92
N ASN A 87 -4.49 9.29 -1.40
CA ASN A 87 -5.05 8.09 -0.81
C ASN A 87 -4.59 6.85 -1.60
N LEU A 88 -3.96 5.92 -0.90
CA LEU A 88 -3.61 4.61 -1.44
C LEU A 88 -4.74 3.64 -1.09
N PHE A 89 -5.38 3.07 -2.11
CA PHE A 89 -6.35 1.99 -1.93
C PHE A 89 -5.63 0.65 -1.95
N MET A 90 -6.03 -0.24 -1.05
CA MET A 90 -5.36 -1.50 -0.86
C MET A 90 -6.33 -2.61 -0.47
N ARG A 91 -5.87 -3.84 -0.63
CA ARG A 91 -6.52 -5.04 -0.10
C ARG A 91 -5.49 -5.87 0.65
N MET A 92 -5.86 -6.42 1.81
CA MET A 92 -5.01 -7.38 2.50
C MET A 92 -4.80 -8.62 1.63
N ALA A 93 -3.52 -8.96 1.42
CA ALA A 93 -3.12 -10.18 0.77
C ALA A 93 -2.89 -11.21 1.88
N PHE A 94 -3.68 -12.27 1.89
CA PHE A 94 -3.31 -13.43 2.68
C PHE A 94 -2.17 -14.13 1.98
N SER A 95 -0.95 -13.84 2.40
CA SER A 95 0.17 -14.70 2.10
C SER A 95 -0.06 -16.02 2.85
N THR A 96 -0.52 -17.05 2.15
CA THR A 96 -0.30 -18.44 2.57
C THR A 96 1.21 -18.72 2.40
N ARG A 97 2.01 -18.25 3.36
CA ARG A 97 3.38 -18.71 3.52
C ARG A 97 3.47 -19.48 4.82
#